data_AF-A0A9D4H4R2-F1
#
_entry.id   AF-A0A9D4H4R2-F1
#
_cell.length_a   1.000
_cell.length_b   1.000
_cell.length_c   1.000
_cell.angle_alpha   90.00
_cell.angle_beta   90.00
_cell.angle_gamma   90.00
#
_symmetry.space_group_name_H-M   'P 1'
#
loop_
_entity.id
_entity.type
_entity.pdbx_description
1 polymer ?
#
loop_
_entity_poly.entity_id
_entity_poly.type
_entity_poly.pdbx_seq_one_letter_code
_entity_poly.pdbx_strand_id
1 'polypeptide(L)'
;MEEASNNIDDRSFDISNRNNERPHVSLDESLPDRPLDGIIPNAVPTTYNVVESGSKRGGRLLVSSDGYTYNARKTHSGRTYWTCSVRKKQVSCIASVKQFGDMLTASLNGHTHPADPGAYKKSKIRTTDAIHDEDC
;
A
#
# COMPACT_ATOMS: atom_id res chain seq x y z
N MET A 1 -26.60 -41.94 -42.39
CA MET A 1 -25.79 -41.47 -43.52
C MET A 1 -26.47 -40.23 -44.07
N GLU A 2 -26.25 -39.08 -43.41
CA GLU A 2 -25.03 -38.24 -43.47
C GLU A 2 -25.17 -37.23 -44.62
N GLU A 3 -24.79 -35.96 -44.55
CA GLU A 3 -24.28 -35.07 -43.50
C GLU A 3 -24.54 -33.62 -43.97
N ALA A 4 -24.37 -32.70 -43.03
CA ALA A 4 -24.44 -31.25 -43.16
C ALA A 4 -23.54 -30.64 -44.25
N SER A 5 -23.78 -29.36 -44.58
CA SER A 5 -22.76 -28.34 -44.31
C SER A 5 -23.28 -26.92 -44.50
N ASN A 6 -23.00 -26.11 -43.49
CA ASN A 6 -23.31 -24.69 -43.37
C ASN A 6 -22.30 -23.87 -44.17
N ASN A 7 -22.76 -22.79 -44.80
CA ASN A 7 -21.92 -21.78 -45.47
C ASN A 7 -20.99 -21.11 -44.45
N ILE A 8 -19.67 -21.20 -44.69
CA ILE A 8 -18.63 -20.46 -43.99
C ILE A 8 -17.93 -19.59 -45.02
N ASP A 9 -18.10 -18.28 -44.92
CA ASP A 9 -17.42 -17.31 -45.76
C ASP A 9 -15.97 -17.18 -45.26
N ASP A 10 -15.05 -17.83 -45.97
CA ASP A 10 -13.61 -17.87 -45.72
C ASP A 10 -12.98 -16.51 -46.06
N ARG A 11 -12.80 -15.65 -45.05
CA ARG A 11 -11.93 -14.48 -45.15
C ARG A 11 -10.48 -14.91 -44.90
N SER A 12 -9.86 -15.47 -45.94
CA SER A 12 -8.42 -15.69 -46.05
C SER A 12 -7.67 -14.39 -45.71
N PHE A 13 -6.95 -14.39 -44.60
CA PHE A 13 -5.94 -13.38 -44.30
C PHE A 13 -4.62 -13.82 -44.94
N ASP A 14 -4.45 -13.43 -46.20
CA ASP A 14 -3.20 -13.63 -46.93
C ASP A 14 -2.06 -12.83 -46.28
N ILE A 15 -1.17 -13.55 -45.59
CA ILE A 15 0.12 -13.07 -45.15
C ILE A 15 1.09 -13.25 -46.31
N SER A 16 1.43 -12.17 -47.03
CA SER A 16 2.59 -12.12 -47.93
C SER A 16 3.10 -10.69 -48.15
N ASN A 17 3.95 -10.26 -47.21
CA ASN A 17 5.31 -9.74 -47.43
C ASN A 17 5.57 -8.49 -48.31
N ARG A 18 6.25 -7.51 -47.66
CA ARG A 18 7.36 -6.66 -48.16
C ARG A 18 7.10 -5.59 -49.24
N ASN A 19 6.93 -4.35 -48.77
CA ASN A 19 7.98 -3.31 -48.82
C ASN A 19 7.32 -1.96 -48.60
N ASN A 20 7.34 -1.45 -47.36
CA ASN A 20 7.19 -0.03 -47.12
C ASN A 20 8.33 0.39 -46.21
N GLU A 21 9.38 0.92 -46.84
CA GLU A 21 10.55 1.47 -46.17
C GLU A 21 10.07 2.64 -45.30
N ARG A 22 9.95 2.39 -43.99
CA ARG A 22 9.74 3.47 -43.03
C ARG A 22 10.97 4.38 -43.10
N PRO A 23 10.80 5.71 -43.19
CA PRO A 23 11.93 6.62 -43.16
C PRO A 23 12.71 6.38 -41.86
N HIS A 24 14.00 6.08 -42.01
CA HIS A 24 14.94 5.94 -40.91
C HIS A 24 15.09 7.33 -40.28
N VAL A 25 14.27 7.63 -39.28
CA VAL A 25 14.44 8.81 -38.44
C VAL A 25 15.79 8.67 -37.75
N SER A 26 16.71 9.56 -38.12
CA SER A 26 18.02 9.66 -37.50
C SER A 26 17.83 9.88 -36.00
N LEU A 27 18.23 8.92 -35.17
CA LEU A 27 18.36 9.09 -33.72
C LEU A 27 19.64 9.90 -33.43
N ASP A 28 19.62 11.15 -33.86
CA ASP A 28 20.47 12.21 -33.32
C ASP A 28 19.53 13.26 -32.77
N GLU A 29 19.03 13.00 -31.57
CA GLU A 29 18.56 14.07 -30.71
C GLU A 29 19.02 13.67 -29.31
N SER A 30 20.24 14.11 -28.99
CA SER A 30 20.83 13.99 -27.65
C SER A 30 19.81 14.48 -26.63
N LEU A 31 19.16 13.54 -25.94
CA LEU A 31 18.46 13.86 -24.70
C LEU A 31 19.53 14.45 -23.78
N PRO A 32 19.38 15.70 -23.30
CA PRO A 32 20.26 16.14 -22.23
C PRO A 32 20.06 15.15 -21.09
N ASP A 33 21.16 14.59 -20.59
CA ASP A 33 21.24 13.91 -19.30
C ASP A 33 20.73 14.90 -18.25
N ARG A 34 19.42 14.98 -18.11
CA ARG A 34 18.78 15.68 -17.01
C ARG A 34 19.16 14.83 -15.80
N PRO A 35 19.96 15.35 -14.86
CA PRO A 35 20.08 14.67 -13.59
C PRO A 35 18.67 14.49 -13.07
N LEU A 36 18.33 13.26 -12.68
CA LEU A 36 17.10 12.96 -11.97
C LEU A 36 17.18 13.58 -10.57
N ASP A 37 17.33 14.90 -10.49
CA ASP A 37 17.05 15.70 -9.30
C ASP A 37 15.52 15.93 -9.21
N GLY A 38 14.77 14.86 -9.48
CA GLY A 38 13.39 14.74 -9.08
C GLY A 38 13.39 14.38 -7.61
N ILE A 39 13.58 15.41 -6.77
CA ILE A 39 13.25 15.48 -5.35
C ILE A 39 12.50 14.23 -4.89
N ILE A 40 13.20 13.22 -4.38
CA ILE A 40 12.56 12.23 -3.52
C ILE A 40 12.24 13.05 -2.27
N PRO A 41 10.97 13.38 -1.98
CA PRO A 41 10.68 14.20 -0.81
C PRO A 41 11.02 13.35 0.41
N ASN A 42 12.21 13.58 0.94
CA ASN A 42 12.70 13.12 2.23
C ASN A 42 12.15 11.75 2.62
N ALA A 43 12.71 10.68 2.05
CA ALA A 43 12.44 9.31 2.47
C ALA A 43 13.04 9.07 3.88
N VAL A 44 12.56 9.82 4.87
CA VAL A 44 12.74 9.44 6.26
C VAL A 44 12.06 8.09 6.38
N PRO A 45 12.78 7.03 6.79
CA PRO A 45 12.15 5.74 6.96
C PRO A 45 11.04 5.89 8.00
N THR A 46 9.79 5.69 7.57
CA THR A 46 8.65 5.67 8.47
C THR A 46 8.87 4.59 9.51
N THR A 47 9.02 5.00 10.77
CA THR A 47 9.14 4.05 11.89
C THR A 47 7.77 3.70 12.41
N TYR A 48 7.65 2.50 12.97
CA TYR A 48 6.39 1.99 13.48
C TYR A 48 6.57 1.52 14.92
N ASN A 49 5.65 1.91 15.78
CA ASN A 49 5.64 1.53 17.18
C ASN A 49 4.34 0.79 17.49
N VAL A 50 4.45 -0.43 18.02
CA VAL A 50 3.29 -1.20 18.51
C VAL A 50 3.03 -0.83 19.96
N VAL A 51 1.80 -0.42 20.27
CA VAL A 51 1.30 -0.14 21.62
C VAL A 51 0.26 -1.20 21.97
N GLU A 52 0.53 -2.01 22.99
CA GLU A 52 -0.31 -3.18 23.29
C GLU A 52 -1.74 -2.81 23.72
N SER A 53 -1.91 -1.69 24.43
CA SER A 53 -3.21 -1.16 24.88
C SER A 53 -3.52 0.23 24.34
N GLY A 54 -3.18 0.50 23.07
CA GLY A 54 -3.31 1.84 22.47
C GLY A 54 -4.74 2.21 22.02
N SER A 55 -5.62 1.23 21.79
CA SER A 55 -6.99 1.51 21.32
C SER A 55 -7.97 1.81 22.47
N LYS A 56 -9.13 2.41 22.18
CA LYS A 56 -10.19 2.69 23.17
C LYS A 56 -10.72 1.44 23.90
N ARG A 57 -10.51 0.24 23.36
CA ARG A 57 -10.97 -1.03 23.93
C ARG A 57 -9.80 -1.91 24.40
N GLY A 58 -8.63 -1.33 24.64
CA GLY A 58 -7.45 -2.07 25.12
C GLY A 58 -6.76 -2.97 24.08
N GLY A 59 -7.21 -2.97 22.82
CA GLY A 59 -6.54 -3.69 21.74
C GLY A 59 -5.26 -3.01 21.24
N ARG A 60 -4.39 -3.83 20.65
CA ARG A 60 -3.10 -3.43 20.06
C ARG A 60 -3.27 -2.38 18.96
N LEU A 61 -2.43 -1.36 19.00
CA LEU A 61 -2.42 -0.24 18.07
C LEU A 61 -1.00 -0.04 17.52
N LEU A 62 -0.87 0.05 16.20
CA LEU A 62 0.37 0.43 15.53
C LEU A 62 0.34 1.93 15.25
N VAL A 63 1.39 2.64 15.63
CA VAL A 63 1.54 4.07 15.38
C VAL A 63 2.75 4.29 14.47
N SER A 64 2.52 4.92 13.33
CA SER A 64 3.56 5.37 12.41
C SER A 64 4.14 6.71 12.87
N SER A 65 5.43 6.94 12.64
CA SER A 65 6.10 8.25 12.82
C SER A 65 5.41 9.38 12.07
N ASP A 66 4.71 9.06 11.00
CA ASP A 66 4.05 10.02 10.12
C ASP A 66 2.70 10.47 10.70
N GLY A 67 2.32 9.99 11.89
CA GLY A 67 1.08 10.38 12.57
C GLY A 67 -0.15 9.55 12.18
N TYR A 68 0.06 8.40 11.54
CA TYR A 68 -1.02 7.45 11.25
C TYR A 68 -1.13 6.37 12.31
N THR A 69 -2.35 5.85 12.50
CA THR A 69 -2.61 4.75 13.46
C THR A 69 -3.37 3.63 12.79
N TYR A 70 -3.07 2.41 13.20
CA TYR A 70 -3.64 1.20 12.64
C TYR A 70 -4.06 0.27 13.77
N ASN A 71 -5.29 -0.24 13.70
CA ASN A 71 -5.76 -1.27 14.61
C ASN A 71 -5.28 -2.63 14.13
N ALA A 72 -4.85 -3.47 15.08
CA ALA A 72 -4.58 -4.87 14.79
C ALA A 72 -5.86 -5.57 14.34
N ARG A 73 -5.77 -6.30 13.23
CA ARG A 73 -6.75 -7.33 12.84
C ARG A 73 -6.27 -8.69 13.33
N LYS A 74 -7.08 -9.72 13.09
CA LYS A 74 -6.74 -11.11 13.39
C LYS A 74 -5.37 -11.46 12.81
N THR A 75 -4.53 -12.05 13.64
CA THR A 75 -3.24 -12.62 13.24
C THR A 75 -3.47 -14.01 12.65
N HIS A 76 -2.78 -14.34 11.56
CA HIS A 76 -2.83 -15.67 10.96
C HIS A 76 -1.44 -16.09 10.48
N SER A 77 -1.02 -17.32 10.79
CA SER A 77 0.29 -17.88 10.39
C SER A 77 1.48 -16.94 10.70
N GLY A 78 1.50 -16.34 11.89
CA GLY A 78 2.58 -15.40 12.29
C GLY A 78 2.55 -14.04 11.58
N ARG A 79 1.50 -13.74 10.80
CA ARG A 79 1.30 -12.43 10.15
C ARG A 79 0.23 -11.64 10.88
N THR A 80 0.55 -10.41 11.27
CA THR A 80 -0.45 -9.47 11.80
C THR A 80 -0.81 -8.46 10.72
N TYR A 81 -2.10 -8.34 10.46
CA TYR A 81 -2.62 -7.35 9.53
C TYR A 81 -3.08 -6.14 10.32
N TRP A 82 -2.59 -4.97 9.97
CA TRP A 82 -2.94 -3.70 10.59
C TRP A 82 -3.75 -2.88 9.60
N THR A 83 -4.86 -2.30 10.02
CA THR A 83 -5.65 -1.41 9.15
C THR A 83 -5.89 -0.09 9.81
N CYS A 84 -5.86 0.98 9.01
CA CYS A 84 -6.02 2.33 9.51
C CYS A 84 -7.24 2.45 10.44
N SER A 85 -7.06 3.16 11.54
CA SER A 85 -8.11 3.33 12.55
C SER A 85 -9.23 4.28 12.10
N VAL A 86 -8.97 5.12 11.10
CA VAL A 86 -9.90 6.16 10.64
C VAL A 86 -10.99 5.54 9.77
N ARG A 87 -12.23 5.60 10.27
CA ARG A 87 -13.44 5.22 9.55
C ARG A 87 -14.34 6.46 9.43
N LYS A 88 -14.46 7.04 8.23
CA LYS A 88 -15.48 8.07 7.97
C LYS A 88 -16.81 7.38 7.61
N LYS A 89 -17.93 8.09 7.80
CA LYS A 89 -19.29 7.55 7.57
C LYS A 89 -19.54 7.10 6.13
N GLN A 90 -18.89 7.76 5.16
CA GLN A 90 -19.03 7.49 3.73
C GLN A 90 -17.90 6.63 3.17
N VAL A 91 -16.64 6.89 3.54
CA VAL A 91 -15.46 6.16 3.03
C VAL A 91 -14.50 5.85 4.17
N SER A 92 -14.26 4.56 4.44
CA SER A 92 -13.19 4.15 5.35
C SER A 92 -11.83 4.26 4.70
N CYS A 93 -10.79 4.58 5.49
CA CYS A 93 -9.43 4.48 4.99
C CYS A 93 -9.07 3.01 4.75
N ILE A 94 -8.56 2.70 3.56
CA ILE A 94 -8.16 1.35 3.14
C ILE A 94 -6.67 1.07 3.37
N ALA A 95 -5.92 2.07 3.85
CA ALA A 95 -4.50 1.91 4.14
C ALA A 95 -4.27 0.81 5.18
N SER A 96 -3.29 -0.04 4.89
CA SER A 96 -2.99 -1.22 5.70
C SER A 96 -1.49 -1.45 5.79
N VAL A 97 -1.07 -2.12 6.86
CA VAL A 97 0.32 -2.54 7.07
C VAL A 97 0.30 -4.02 7.39
N LYS A 98 1.18 -4.79 6.77
CA LYS A 98 1.39 -6.20 7.07
C LYS A 98 2.62 -6.32 7.95
N GLN A 99 2.51 -7.04 9.05
CA GLN A 99 3.63 -7.38 9.90
C GLN A 99 3.94 -8.86 9.78
N PHE A 100 5.21 -9.19 9.59
CA PHE A 100 5.73 -10.55 9.65
C PHE A 100 7.01 -10.55 10.50
N GLY A 101 6.93 -11.08 11.71
CA GLY A 101 7.98 -10.90 12.72
C GLY A 101 8.22 -9.41 12.98
N ASP A 102 9.44 -8.96 12.74
CA ASP A 102 9.87 -7.56 12.89
C ASP A 102 9.72 -6.75 11.60
N MET A 103 9.39 -7.40 10.48
CA MET A 103 9.22 -6.72 9.20
C MET A 103 7.82 -6.15 9.07
N LEU A 104 7.74 -4.85 8.83
CA LEU A 104 6.50 -4.11 8.57
C LEU A 104 6.48 -3.61 7.12
N THR A 105 5.44 -3.98 6.38
CA THR A 105 5.27 -3.59 4.98
C THR A 105 3.95 -2.85 4.82
N ALA A 106 4.01 -1.56 4.54
CA ALA A 106 2.83 -0.77 4.18
C ALA A 106 2.28 -1.20 2.82
N SER A 107 0.95 -1.20 2.69
CA SER A 107 0.31 -1.40 1.39
C SER A 107 0.47 -0.17 0.51
N LEU A 108 0.45 -0.36 -0.81
CA LEU A 108 0.47 0.72 -1.79
C LEU A 108 -0.74 1.67 -1.67
N ASN A 109 -1.81 1.24 -1.01
CA ASN A 109 -2.98 2.08 -0.76
C ASN A 109 -2.65 3.20 0.22
N GLY A 110 -2.64 4.43 -0.28
CA GLY A 110 -2.44 5.64 0.51
C GLY A 110 -3.61 5.96 1.46
N HIS A 111 -3.35 6.90 2.38
CA HIS A 111 -4.37 7.40 3.29
C HIS A 111 -5.31 8.40 2.59
N THR A 112 -6.60 8.29 2.87
CA THR A 112 -7.65 9.20 2.34
C THR A 112 -8.03 10.29 3.35
N HIS A 113 -7.11 10.59 4.28
CA HIS A 113 -7.27 11.55 5.35
C HIS A 113 -5.91 12.08 5.79
N PRO A 114 -5.84 13.28 6.39
CA PRO A 114 -4.60 13.82 6.92
C PRO A 114 -4.11 13.00 8.12
N ALA A 115 -2.79 13.05 8.35
CA ALA A 115 -2.15 12.51 9.54
C ALA A 115 -2.56 13.28 10.82
N ASP A 116 -2.49 12.61 11.97
CA ASP A 116 -2.65 13.22 13.28
C ASP A 116 -1.29 13.20 14.00
N PRO A 117 -0.53 14.33 14.01
CA PRO A 117 0.79 14.37 14.64
C PRO A 117 0.73 14.13 16.16
N GLY A 118 -0.44 14.22 16.79
CA GLY A 118 -0.66 13.91 18.20
C GLY A 118 -0.95 12.43 18.47
N ALA A 119 -1.05 11.59 17.45
CA ALA A 119 -1.51 10.21 17.60
C ALA A 119 -0.61 9.36 18.51
N TYR A 120 0.72 9.53 18.42
CA TYR A 120 1.65 8.82 19.29
C TYR A 120 1.47 9.21 20.75
N LYS A 121 1.41 10.51 21.05
CA LYS A 121 1.18 11.02 22.40
C LYS A 121 -0.13 10.47 22.98
N LYS A 122 -1.22 10.54 22.21
CA LYS A 122 -2.55 10.03 22.61
C LYS A 122 -2.55 8.53 22.94
N SER A 123 -1.72 7.75 22.26
CA SER A 123 -1.64 6.30 22.44
C SER A 123 -0.78 5.92 23.65
N LYS A 124 0.28 6.69 23.94
CA LYS A 124 1.24 6.39 25.02
C LYS A 124 0.75 6.79 26.42
N ILE A 125 -0.02 7.88 26.53
CA ILE A 125 -0.56 8.39 27.81
C ILE A 125 -1.45 7.34 28.51
N ARG A 126 -2.06 6.42 27.77
CA ARG A 126 -2.94 5.38 28.33
C ARG A 126 -2.21 4.17 28.89
N THR A 127 -0.98 3.92 28.48
CA THR A 127 -0.23 2.73 28.92
C THR A 127 0.40 2.92 30.30
N THR A 128 0.64 4.17 30.71
CA THR A 128 1.30 4.49 31.99
C THR A 128 0.40 4.43 33.23
N ASP A 129 -0.93 4.29 33.06
CA ASP A 129 -1.89 4.16 34.16
C ASP A 129 -2.11 2.70 34.63
N ALA A 130 -1.42 1.73 34.04
CA ALA A 130 -1.64 0.29 34.30
C ALA A 130 -0.48 -0.40 35.06
N ILE A 131 0.44 0.37 35.65
CA ILE A 131 1.55 -0.16 36.45
C ILE A 131 1.54 0.53 37.82
N HIS A 132 0.58 0.25 38.70
CA HIS A 132 0.62 0.66 40.12
C HIS A 132 -0.31 -0.18 41.04
N ASP A 133 -0.57 -1.46 40.74
CA ASP A 133 -1.33 -2.34 41.65
C ASP A 133 -0.74 -3.77 41.64
N GLU A 134 0.52 -3.89 42.06
CA GLU A 134 1.15 -5.16 42.48
C GLU A 134 2.33 -4.81 43.43
N ASP A 135 2.07 -4.22 44.60
CA ASP A 135 2.93 -4.39 45.77
C ASP A 135 2.21 -3.97 47.08
N CYS A 136 1.97 -4.99 47.92
CA CYS A 136 1.60 -5.01 49.34
C CYS A 136 0.12 -4.94 49.77
#